data_AF-A0AAV6V9F5-F1
#
_entry.id   AF-A0AAV6V9F5-F1
#
_cell.length_a   1.000
_cell.length_b   1.000
_cell.length_c   1.000
_cell.angle_alpha   90.00
_cell.angle_beta   90.00
_cell.angle_gamma   90.00
#
_symmetry.space_group_name_H-M   'P 1'
#
loop_
_entity.id
_entity.type
_entity.pdbx_description
1 polymer ?
#
loop_
_entity_poly.entity_id
_entity_poly.type
_entity_poly.pdbx_seq_one_letter_code
_entity_poly.pdbx_strand_id
1 'polypeptide(L)'
;MSCGSKVEIWANSFDEILEKLRDHEINTCTKYVCTKSPSSFKTNNQGTLDPLLARGKILHWHGAVPYLHFGTRTYSCHHGKDLNLRKKNRNMQNNGDNLARKDHVFVKRLNMIQPTKKLDCPVTITVACMYRLSNYELPEMTTIYKKRTAERIKRKR
;
A
#
# COMPACT_ATOMS: atom_id res chain seq x y z
N MET A 1 -20.78 1.95 14.68
CA MET A 1 -21.11 0.92 13.67
C MET A 1 -20.16 1.16 12.51
N SER A 2 -19.29 0.26 12.04
CA SER A 2 -19.20 -1.20 12.12
C SER A 2 -17.73 -1.64 12.16
N CYS A 3 -17.53 -2.80 12.76
CA CYS A 3 -16.31 -3.61 12.79
C CYS A 3 -15.50 -3.52 11.48
N GLY A 4 -14.30 -2.94 11.54
CA GLY A 4 -13.31 -3.07 10.48
C GLY A 4 -12.63 -4.43 10.64
N SER A 5 -13.20 -5.47 10.04
CA SER A 5 -12.56 -6.78 10.00
C SER A 5 -11.28 -6.69 9.17
N LYS A 6 -10.13 -6.86 9.84
CA LYS A 6 -8.85 -7.01 9.16
C LYS A 6 -8.80 -8.42 8.58
N VAL A 7 -8.92 -8.53 7.26
CA VAL A 7 -8.77 -9.79 6.54
C VAL A 7 -7.35 -9.89 6.01
N GLU A 8 -6.63 -10.95 6.38
CA GLU A 8 -5.28 -11.23 5.89
C GLU A 8 -5.34 -12.37 4.87
N ILE A 9 -4.88 -12.09 3.65
CA ILE A 9 -4.81 -13.07 2.56
C ILE A 9 -3.35 -13.27 2.21
N TRP A 10 -2.93 -14.53 2.16
CA TRP A 10 -1.60 -14.92 1.72
C TRP A 10 -1.67 -15.44 0.29
N ALA A 11 -0.66 -15.11 -0.50
CA ALA A 11 -0.53 -15.50 -1.89
C ALA A 11 0.95 -15.75 -2.19
N ASN A 12 1.23 -16.64 -3.14
CA ASN A 12 2.59 -17.02 -3.48
C ASN A 12 3.19 -16.12 -4.56
N SER A 13 2.35 -15.49 -5.38
CA SER A 13 2.74 -14.55 -6.41
C SER A 13 1.99 -13.23 -6.27
N PHE A 14 2.56 -12.17 -6.85
CA PHE A 14 1.87 -10.88 -6.91
C PHE A 14 0.67 -10.93 -7.87
N ASP A 15 0.74 -11.73 -8.93
CA ASP A 15 -0.35 -11.88 -9.91
C ASP A 15 -1.60 -12.51 -9.29
N GLU A 16 -1.42 -13.49 -8.40
CA GLU A 16 -2.53 -14.09 -7.63
C GLU A 16 -3.23 -13.03 -6.75
N ILE A 17 -2.49 -12.07 -6.20
CA ILE A 17 -3.07 -10.96 -5.43
C ILE A 17 -3.84 -10.01 -6.35
N LEU A 18 -3.32 -9.74 -7.54
CA LEU A 18 -4.01 -8.88 -8.52
C LEU A 18 -5.30 -9.52 -9.03
N GLU A 19 -5.31 -10.84 -9.24
CA GLU A 19 -6.51 -11.59 -9.62
C GLU A 19 -7.57 -11.53 -8.51
N LYS A 20 -7.20 -11.86 -7.26
CA LYS A 20 -8.11 -11.74 -6.11
C LYS A 20 -8.63 -10.32 -5.91
N LEU A 21 -7.78 -9.31 -6.14
CA LEU A 21 -8.18 -7.91 -6.07
C LEU A 21 -9.22 -7.59 -7.16
N ARG A 22 -8.99 -8.06 -8.40
CA ARG A 22 -9.92 -7.88 -9.52
C ARG A 22 -11.26 -8.58 -9.26
N ASP A 23 -11.24 -9.80 -8.74
CA ASP A 23 -12.48 -10.52 -8.40
C ASP A 23 -13.27 -9.77 -7.33
N HIS A 24 -12.58 -9.24 -6.31
CA HIS A 24 -13.21 -8.41 -5.30
C HIS A 24 -13.77 -7.11 -5.90
N GLU A 25 -13.07 -6.45 -6.82
CA GLU A 25 -13.56 -5.27 -7.54
C GLU A 25 -14.86 -5.56 -8.30
N ILE A 26 -14.91 -6.67 -9.02
CA ILE A 26 -16.10 -7.11 -9.77
C ILE A 26 -17.26 -7.39 -8.80
N ASN A 27 -17.01 -8.16 -7.75
CA ASN A 27 -18.05 -8.59 -6.80
C ASN A 27 -18.65 -7.43 -6.00
N THR A 28 -17.84 -6.41 -5.70
CA THR A 28 -18.28 -5.27 -4.89
C THR A 28 -18.64 -4.04 -5.72
N CYS A 29 -18.48 -4.10 -7.04
CA CYS A 29 -18.57 -2.94 -7.94
C CYS A 29 -17.69 -1.75 -7.48
N THR A 30 -16.60 -2.04 -6.76
CA THR A 30 -15.64 -1.03 -6.34
C THR A 30 -14.40 -1.11 -7.21
N LYS A 31 -13.68 0.01 -7.31
CA LYS A 31 -12.39 0.05 -8.00
C LYS A 31 -11.34 0.53 -7.03
N TYR A 32 -10.15 -0.05 -7.07
CA TYR A 32 -9.02 0.37 -6.27
C TYR A 32 -7.96 1.05 -7.13
N VAL A 33 -7.24 1.98 -6.52
CA VAL A 33 -6.12 2.69 -7.14
C VAL A 33 -4.91 2.57 -6.24
N CYS A 34 -3.75 2.28 -6.83
CA CYS A 34 -2.50 2.29 -6.09
C CYS A 34 -2.17 3.72 -5.67
N THR A 35 -2.14 3.98 -4.36
CA THR A 35 -1.86 5.32 -3.80
C THR A 35 -0.44 5.43 -3.27
N LYS A 36 0.12 4.32 -2.80
CA LYS A 36 1.50 4.25 -2.31
C LYS A 36 2.15 2.98 -2.81
N SER A 37 3.32 3.12 -3.43
CA SER A 37 4.20 2.00 -3.78
C SER A 37 5.64 2.44 -3.57
N PRO A 38 6.45 1.69 -2.81
CA PRO A 38 7.88 1.92 -2.80
C PRO A 38 8.46 1.57 -4.17
N SER A 39 9.56 2.22 -4.53
CA SER A 39 10.31 1.93 -5.75
C SER A 39 10.79 0.47 -5.77
N SER A 40 11.17 -0.05 -4.59
CA SER A 40 11.63 -1.43 -4.38
C SER A 40 10.58 -2.51 -4.65
N PHE A 41 9.30 -2.16 -4.83
CA PHE A 41 8.27 -3.12 -5.23
C PHE A 41 8.21 -3.32 -6.75
N LYS A 42 8.74 -2.38 -7.55
CA LYS A 42 8.73 -2.48 -9.01
C LYS A 42 9.81 -3.42 -9.55
N THR A 43 10.88 -3.61 -8.79
CA THR A 43 11.88 -4.62 -9.10
C THR A 43 11.23 -5.97 -8.88
N ASN A 44 10.95 -6.66 -9.98
CA ASN A 44 10.52 -8.05 -10.02
C ASN A 44 11.59 -8.93 -9.36
N ASN A 45 11.68 -8.93 -8.03
CA ASN A 45 12.48 -9.89 -7.29
C ASN A 45 11.68 -11.20 -7.17
N GLN A 46 11.15 -11.65 -8.31
CA GLN A 46 10.63 -12.99 -8.48
C GLN A 46 11.83 -13.93 -8.44
N GLY A 47 12.11 -14.48 -7.26
CA GLY A 47 12.87 -15.72 -7.13
C GLY A 47 14.23 -15.63 -6.45
N THR A 48 14.84 -14.46 -6.26
CA THR A 48 16.15 -14.40 -5.59
C THR A 48 16.24 -13.25 -4.60
N LEU A 49 16.48 -13.60 -3.34
CA LEU A 49 16.79 -12.66 -2.28
C LEU A 49 18.19 -12.11 -2.53
N ASP A 50 18.29 -10.91 -3.09
CA ASP A 50 19.57 -10.21 -3.14
C ASP A 50 20.12 -10.05 -1.70
N PRO A 51 21.31 -10.60 -1.39
CA PRO A 51 21.88 -10.53 -0.04
C PRO A 51 22.02 -9.09 0.46
N LEU A 52 22.29 -8.16 -0.45
CA LEU A 52 22.35 -6.72 -0.18
C LEU A 52 20.99 -6.13 0.22
N LEU A 53 19.90 -6.58 -0.42
CA LEU A 53 18.54 -6.14 -0.08
C LEU A 53 18.07 -6.71 1.26
N ALA A 54 18.64 -7.83 1.72
CA ALA A 54 18.34 -8.43 3.01
C ALA A 54 19.11 -7.80 4.18
N ARG A 55 20.19 -7.05 3.92
CA ARG A 55 20.95 -6.32 4.96
C ARG A 55 20.11 -5.21 5.58
N GLY A 56 20.10 -5.13 6.91
CA GLY A 56 19.31 -4.15 7.67
C GLY A 56 17.80 -4.42 7.73
N LYS A 57 17.27 -5.45 7.07
CA LYS A 57 15.85 -5.81 7.15
C LYS A 57 15.53 -6.56 8.45
N ILE A 58 14.47 -6.12 9.12
CA ILE A 58 13.95 -6.75 10.34
C ILE A 58 13.39 -8.14 10.00
N LEU A 59 13.75 -9.12 10.84
CA LEU A 59 13.23 -10.48 10.75
C LEU A 59 11.91 -10.57 11.49
N HIS A 60 10.89 -11.08 10.82
CA HIS A 60 9.56 -11.32 11.37
C HIS A 60 9.26 -12.83 11.39
N TRP A 61 8.18 -13.20 12.07
CA TRP A 61 7.79 -14.61 12.27
C TRP A 61 6.31 -14.78 11.94
N HIS A 62 6.00 -15.78 11.11
CA HIS A 62 4.64 -16.21 10.84
C HIS A 62 4.54 -17.70 11.20
N GLY A 63 3.96 -17.99 12.36
CA GLY A 63 4.10 -19.31 12.96
C GLY A 63 5.58 -19.67 13.14
N ALA A 64 5.95 -20.89 12.76
CA ALA A 64 7.32 -21.43 12.85
C ALA A 64 8.28 -20.89 11.78
N VAL A 65 7.77 -20.20 10.75
CA VAL A 65 8.57 -19.79 9.59
C VAL A 65 8.98 -18.32 9.71
N PRO A 66 10.29 -18.02 9.67
CA PRO A 66 10.76 -16.64 9.63
C PRO A 66 10.55 -16.03 8.24
N TYR A 67 10.28 -14.73 8.19
CA TYR A 67 10.18 -13.99 6.93
C TYR A 67 10.77 -12.59 7.04
N LEU A 68 11.08 -12.00 5.88
CA LEU A 68 11.59 -10.64 5.73
C LEU A 68 10.58 -9.78 4.98
N HIS A 69 10.43 -8.54 5.40
CA HIS A 69 9.53 -7.58 4.79
C HIS A 69 10.28 -6.62 3.83
N PHE A 70 9.87 -6.58 2.56
CA PHE A 70 10.55 -5.82 1.50
C PHE A 70 9.84 -4.53 1.09
N GLY A 71 8.59 -4.37 1.49
CA GLY A 71 7.81 -3.16 1.23
C GLY A 71 6.34 -3.46 1.10
N THR A 72 5.54 -2.40 1.18
CA THR A 72 4.08 -2.46 1.06
C THR A 72 3.58 -1.64 -0.12
N ARG A 73 2.66 -2.19 -0.89
CA ARG A 73 1.80 -1.41 -1.80
C ARG A 73 0.46 -1.18 -1.14
N THR A 74 -0.03 0.05 -1.16
CA THR A 74 -1.36 0.40 -0.67
C THR A 74 -2.26 0.74 -1.85
N TYR A 75 -3.40 0.06 -1.87
CA TYR A 75 -4.51 0.29 -2.78
C TYR A 75 -5.64 0.93 -1.98
N SER A 76 -6.13 2.06 -2.44
CA SER A 76 -7.25 2.76 -1.81
C SER A 76 -8.44 2.72 -2.75
N CYS A 77 -9.65 2.68 -2.19
CA CYS A 77 -10.86 2.78 -3.01
C CYS A 77 -10.79 4.01 -3.91
N HIS A 78 -11.25 3.89 -5.16
CA HIS A 78 -11.33 4.99 -6.10
C HIS A 78 -12.24 6.09 -5.58
N HIS A 79 -13.27 5.79 -4.79
CA HIS A 79 -14.08 6.78 -4.09
C HIS A 79 -13.53 7.16 -2.70
N GLY A 80 -12.32 6.73 -2.37
CA GLY A 80 -11.60 7.10 -1.15
C GLY A 80 -11.14 8.55 -1.15
N LYS A 81 -10.33 8.92 -0.15
CA LYS A 81 -9.86 10.29 0.06
C LYS A 81 -9.26 10.94 -1.19
N ASP A 82 -9.63 12.19 -1.46
CA ASP A 82 -9.01 12.97 -2.54
C ASP A 82 -7.61 13.47 -2.13
N LEU A 83 -6.57 12.76 -2.58
CA LEU A 83 -5.17 13.08 -2.28
C LEU A 83 -4.70 14.41 -2.89
N ASN A 84 -5.42 14.94 -3.88
CA ASN A 84 -5.07 16.18 -4.58
C ASN A 84 -5.92 17.38 -4.16
N LEU A 85 -6.78 17.24 -3.15
CA LEU A 85 -7.68 18.31 -2.69
C LEU A 85 -6.92 19.61 -2.38
N ARG A 86 -5.78 19.52 -1.69
CA ARG A 86 -4.96 20.69 -1.34
C ARG A 86 -4.46 21.43 -2.58
N LYS A 87 -4.06 20.72 -3.64
CA LYS A 87 -3.61 21.33 -4.89
C LYS A 87 -4.77 22.02 -5.61
N LYS A 88 -5.95 21.41 -5.64
CA LYS A 88 -7.16 22.00 -6.21
C LYS A 88 -7.56 23.28 -5.49
N ASN A 89 -7.57 23.26 -4.16
CA ASN A 89 -7.89 24.43 -3.34
C ASN A 89 -6.89 25.56 -3.58
N ARG A 90 -5.58 25.25 -3.64
CA ARG A 90 -4.54 26.24 -3.96
C ARG A 90 -4.73 26.86 -5.34
N ASN A 91 -5.07 26.05 -6.36
CA ASN A 91 -5.32 26.56 -7.71
C ASN A 91 -6.58 27.44 -7.77
N MET A 92 -7.66 27.06 -7.07
CA MET A 92 -8.85 27.89 -6.97
C MET A 92 -8.55 29.24 -6.31
N GLN A 93 -7.78 29.24 -5.23
CA GLN A 93 -7.39 30.47 -4.53
C GLN A 93 -6.52 31.37 -5.43
N ASN A 94 -5.45 30.82 -6.01
CA ASN A 94 -4.58 31.57 -6.93
C ASN A 94 -5.34 32.13 -8.13
N ASN A 95 -6.26 31.36 -8.73
CA ASN A 95 -7.06 31.83 -9.86
C ASN A 95 -8.10 32.87 -9.42
N GLY A 96 -8.73 32.70 -8.27
CA GLY A 96 -9.64 33.70 -7.69
C GLY A 96 -8.95 35.04 -7.45
N ASP A 97 -7.77 35.02 -6.83
CA ASP A 97 -6.98 36.23 -6.55
C ASP A 97 -6.49 36.91 -7.84
N ASN A 98 -6.06 36.13 -8.83
CA ASN A 98 -5.62 36.65 -10.12
C ASN A 98 -6.78 37.22 -10.97
N LEU A 99 -7.98 36.67 -10.86
CA LEU A 99 -9.17 37.20 -11.53
C LEU A 99 -9.74 38.43 -10.80
N ALA A 100 -9.67 38.47 -9.46
CA ALA A 100 -10.07 39.64 -8.67
C ALA A 100 -9.21 40.89 -8.95
N ARG A 101 -7.97 40.69 -9.42
CA ARG A 101 -7.04 41.77 -9.80
C ARG A 101 -7.25 42.34 -11.22
N LYS A 102 -8.18 41.79 -12.01
CA LYS A 102 -8.47 42.29 -13.36
C LYS A 102 -9.79 43.08 -13.32
N ASP A 103 -9.71 44.40 -13.45
CA ASP A 103 -10.80 45.35 -13.16
C ASP A 103 -12.11 45.16 -13.94
N HIS A 104 -12.16 44.32 -14.98
CA HIS A 104 -13.33 44.23 -15.87
C HIS A 104 -13.70 42.81 -16.31
N VAL A 105 -13.54 41.78 -15.46
CA VAL A 105 -13.87 40.40 -15.84
C VAL A 105 -15.18 39.94 -15.22
N PHE A 106 -16.26 39.89 -16.02
CA PHE A 106 -17.51 39.25 -15.64
C PHE A 106 -17.39 37.72 -15.80
N VAL A 107 -17.09 37.02 -14.70
CA VAL A 107 -16.96 35.55 -14.71
C VAL A 107 -18.34 34.92 -14.54
N LYS A 108 -18.95 34.46 -15.64
CA LYS A 108 -20.14 33.60 -15.56
C LYS A 108 -19.78 32.29 -14.85
N ARG A 109 -20.21 32.13 -13.59
CA ARG A 109 -20.10 30.86 -12.84
C ARG A 109 -21.18 29.88 -13.33
N LEU A 110 -20.99 29.30 -14.51
CA LEU A 110 -22.00 28.42 -15.12
C LEU A 110 -22.11 27.05 -14.43
N ASN A 111 -21.12 26.64 -13.65
CA ASN A 111 -21.14 25.36 -12.93
C ASN A 111 -20.66 25.59 -11.49
N MET A 112 -21.44 25.13 -10.50
CA MET A 112 -20.91 24.96 -9.14
C MET A 112 -19.82 23.89 -9.20
N ILE A 113 -18.56 24.32 -9.15
CA ILE A 113 -17.42 23.40 -9.14
C ILE A 113 -17.41 22.70 -7.79
N GLN A 114 -17.86 21.44 -7.77
CA GLN A 114 -17.68 20.62 -6.58
C GLN A 114 -16.17 20.45 -6.31
N PRO A 115 -15.72 20.63 -5.06
CA PRO A 115 -14.29 20.56 -4.72
C PRO A 115 -13.72 19.16 -4.96
N THR A 116 -14.55 18.13 -4.80
CA THR A 116 -14.19 16.74 -5.14
C THR A 116 -15.42 15.91 -5.50
N LYS A 117 -15.21 14.90 -6.36
CA LYS A 117 -16.20 13.86 -6.68
C LYS A 117 -16.01 12.60 -5.82
N LYS A 118 -15.08 12.64 -4.86
CA LYS A 118 -14.72 11.51 -3.99
C LYS A 118 -15.59 11.50 -2.74
N LEU A 119 -15.88 10.32 -2.20
CA LEU A 119 -16.79 10.12 -1.07
C LEU A 119 -16.07 9.86 0.27
N ASP A 120 -14.74 10.00 0.28
CA ASP A 120 -13.87 9.72 1.44
C ASP A 120 -14.04 8.31 2.03
N CYS A 121 -14.26 7.31 1.15
CA CYS A 121 -14.34 5.91 1.55
C CYS A 121 -13.04 5.45 2.28
N PRO A 122 -13.14 4.88 3.50
CA PRO A 122 -11.98 4.51 4.31
C PRO A 122 -11.30 3.20 3.87
N VAL A 123 -11.90 2.47 2.93
CA VAL A 123 -11.44 1.13 2.55
C VAL A 123 -10.07 1.21 1.87
N THR A 124 -9.12 0.47 2.44
CA THR A 124 -7.76 0.34 1.91
C THR A 124 -7.31 -1.12 1.99
N ILE A 125 -6.54 -1.53 0.98
CA ILE A 125 -5.95 -2.85 0.86
C ILE A 125 -4.43 -2.64 0.86
N THR A 126 -3.73 -3.30 1.77
CA THR A 126 -2.28 -3.21 1.84
C THR A 126 -1.67 -4.56 1.49
N VAL A 127 -0.86 -4.57 0.43
CA VAL A 127 -0.15 -5.75 -0.06
C VAL A 127 1.30 -5.66 0.39
N ALA A 128 1.71 -6.54 1.29
CA ALA A 128 3.09 -6.63 1.77
C ALA A 128 3.87 -7.67 0.98
N CYS A 129 5.01 -7.27 0.40
CA CYS A 129 5.94 -8.21 -0.21
C CYS A 129 6.83 -8.81 0.87
N MET A 130 6.82 -10.14 0.97
CA MET A 130 7.53 -10.89 2.01
C MET A 130 8.33 -12.02 1.39
N TYR A 131 9.54 -12.24 1.92
CA TYR A 131 10.35 -13.40 1.57
C TYR A 131 10.36 -14.38 2.74
N ARG A 132 9.84 -15.59 2.52
CA ARG A 132 9.83 -16.65 3.51
C ARG A 132 11.17 -17.39 3.52
N LEU A 133 11.68 -17.66 4.71
CA LEU A 133 12.93 -18.39 4.93
C LEU A 133 12.60 -19.81 5.41
N SER A 134 12.06 -20.63 4.51
CA SER A 134 11.63 -22.01 4.80
C SER A 134 12.77 -22.88 5.35
N ASN A 135 14.01 -22.67 4.89
CA ASN A 135 15.20 -23.39 5.38
C ASN A 135 15.55 -23.12 6.86
N TYR A 136 14.82 -22.23 7.51
CA TYR A 136 14.99 -21.84 8.91
C TYR A 136 13.71 -22.03 9.72
N GLU A 137 12.80 -22.87 9.24
CA GLU A 137 11.62 -23.27 10.00
C GLU A 137 12.03 -23.87 11.36
N LEU A 138 11.30 -23.48 12.39
CA LEU A 138 11.56 -23.95 13.75
C LEU A 138 10.84 -25.27 14.01
N PRO A 139 11.51 -26.25 14.61
CA PRO A 139 10.84 -27.45 15.09
C PRO A 139 9.83 -27.13 16.21
N GLU A 140 10.14 -26.15 17.05
CA GLU A 140 9.27 -25.67 18.12
C GLU A 140 9.28 -24.15 18.24
N MET A 141 8.11 -23.59 18.56
CA MET A 141 7.89 -22.15 18.68
C MET A 141 8.32 -21.58 20.04
N THR A 142 9.56 -21.84 20.44
CA THR A 142 10.13 -21.26 21.67
C THR A 142 10.96 -20.01 21.39
N THR A 143 11.09 -19.14 22.40
CA THR A 143 11.88 -17.91 22.32
C THR A 143 13.38 -18.19 22.10
N ILE A 144 13.88 -19.30 22.64
CA ILE A 144 15.27 -19.74 22.49
C ILE A 144 15.55 -20.12 21.03
N TYR A 145 14.68 -20.93 20.42
CA TYR A 145 14.81 -21.31 19.01
C TYR A 145 14.74 -20.09 18.09
N LYS A 146 13.82 -19.16 18.33
CA LYS A 146 13.74 -17.89 17.57
C LYS A 146 15.03 -17.08 17.65
N LYS A 147 15.63 -16.93 18.84
CA LYS A 147 16.89 -16.18 19.01
C LYS A 147 18.05 -16.86 18.27
N ARG A 148 18.26 -18.17 18.49
CA ARG A 148 19.34 -18.92 17.83
C ARG A 148 19.23 -18.88 16.31
N THR A 149 18.02 -19.07 15.78
CA THR A 149 17.77 -19.04 14.34
C THR A 149 17.95 -17.64 13.77
N ALA A 150 17.52 -16.58 14.47
CA ALA A 150 17.75 -15.21 14.06
C ALA A 150 19.26 -14.87 14.00
N GLU A 151 20.05 -15.31 14.97
CA GLU A 151 21.52 -15.16 14.95
C GLU A 151 22.14 -15.92 13.77
N ARG A 152 21.71 -17.15 13.51
CA ARG A 152 22.18 -17.95 12.36
C ARG A 152 21.90 -17.25 11.02
N ILE A 153 20.71 -16.64 10.88
CA ILE A 153 20.33 -15.88 9.69
C ILE A 153 21.18 -14.60 9.57
N LYS A 154 21.44 -13.90 10.68
CA LYS A 154 22.25 -12.67 10.68
C LYS A 154 23.72 -12.94 10.32
N ARG A 155 24.31 -14.02 10.82
CA ARG A 155 25.72 -14.39 10.54
C ARG A 155 25.99 -14.72 9.06
N LYS A 156 24.96 -15.13 8.31
CA LYS A 156 25.08 -15.46 6.88
C LYS A 156 24.75 -14.28 5.94
N ARG A 157 24.40 -13.10 6.46
CA ARG A 157 24.15 -11.86 5.68
C ARG A 157 25.37 -10.95 5.68
#